data_AF-A0A2T0GT38-F1
#
_entry.id   AF-A0A2T0GT38-F1
#
_cell.length_a   1.000
_cell.length_b   1.000
_cell.length_c   1.000
_cell.angle_alpha   90.00
_cell.angle_beta   90.00
_cell.angle_gamma   90.00
#
_symmetry.space_group_name_H-M   'P 1'
#
loop_
_entity.id
_entity.type
_entity.pdbx_description
1 polymer ?
#
loop_
_entity_poly.entity_id
_entity_poly.type
_entity_poly.pdbx_seq_one_letter_code
_entity_poly.pdbx_strand_id
1 'polypeptide(L)'
;MPHIDTQNEQPGILGLISYRPRTGRALTELADALLRDEQGLSRGERELIAAAVSSGNGCTFCAASHGAFAAHQIPGGNEAVEAACANPHQAALPARTRALLNLAEDVRKGGREVTEQRVAEAREAGADDVDIHDTVLIAAAFCMFNRYVDGLNANLPDDERFYEELARAITEHGYTAAVSNEPPG
;
A
#
# COMPACT_ATOMS: atom_id res chain seq x y z
N MET A 1 0.99 -16.41 -16.03
CA MET A 1 -0.31 -17.09 -15.87
C MET A 1 -0.49 -17.46 -14.41
N PRO A 2 -1.65 -17.17 -13.81
CA PRO A 2 -1.92 -17.45 -12.41
C PRO A 2 -1.83 -18.94 -12.10
N HIS A 3 -1.50 -19.27 -10.86
CA HIS A 3 -1.38 -20.67 -10.43
C HIS A 3 -2.73 -21.38 -10.30
N ILE A 4 -3.82 -20.61 -10.19
CA ILE A 4 -5.19 -21.12 -10.10
C ILE A 4 -6.10 -20.35 -11.04
N ASP A 5 -7.19 -20.98 -11.48
CA ASP A 5 -8.28 -20.30 -12.18
C ASP A 5 -9.17 -19.55 -11.18
N THR A 6 -9.16 -18.23 -11.25
CA THR A 6 -9.97 -17.33 -10.41
C THR A 6 -11.38 -17.10 -10.96
N GLN A 7 -11.71 -17.67 -12.12
CA GLN A 7 -13.02 -17.57 -12.79
C GLN A 7 -13.44 -16.12 -13.08
N ASN A 8 -12.47 -15.23 -13.26
CA ASN A 8 -12.67 -13.83 -13.63
C ASN A 8 -11.40 -13.27 -14.29
N GLU A 9 -11.53 -12.13 -14.98
CA GLU A 9 -10.43 -11.45 -15.69
C GLU A 9 -9.88 -10.23 -14.94
N GLN A 10 -10.31 -10.02 -13.69
CA GLN A 10 -9.86 -8.86 -12.91
C GLN A 10 -8.37 -9.01 -12.52
N PRO A 11 -7.56 -7.95 -12.65
CA PRO A 11 -6.13 -8.03 -12.38
C PRO A 11 -5.80 -7.98 -10.88
N GLY A 12 -4.59 -8.42 -10.55
CA GLY A 12 -3.96 -8.30 -9.25
C GLY A 12 -4.85 -8.79 -8.11
N ILE A 13 -4.90 -8.01 -7.04
CA ILE A 13 -5.69 -8.36 -5.86
C ILE A 13 -7.19 -8.36 -6.12
N LEU A 14 -7.69 -7.58 -7.09
CA LEU A 14 -9.13 -7.46 -7.40
C LEU A 14 -9.72 -8.79 -7.86
N GLY A 15 -8.98 -9.54 -8.69
CA GLY A 15 -9.40 -10.88 -9.10
C GLY A 15 -9.40 -11.90 -7.98
N LEU A 16 -8.45 -11.78 -7.04
CA LEU A 16 -8.30 -12.68 -5.90
C LEU A 16 -9.42 -12.48 -4.86
N ILE A 17 -9.73 -11.23 -4.51
CA ILE A 17 -10.81 -10.92 -3.56
C ILE A 17 -12.20 -11.23 -4.14
N SER A 18 -12.37 -11.07 -5.46
CA SER A 18 -13.60 -11.47 -6.16
C SER A 18 -13.80 -13.00 -6.15
N TYR A 19 -12.71 -13.77 -6.27
CA TYR A 19 -12.75 -15.24 -6.23
C TYR A 19 -13.20 -15.79 -4.87
N ARG A 20 -12.97 -15.07 -3.77
CA ARG A 20 -13.43 -15.44 -2.42
C ARG A 20 -14.09 -14.24 -1.72
N PRO A 21 -15.36 -13.94 -2.00
CA PRO A 21 -16.01 -12.70 -1.56
C PRO A 21 -16.01 -12.49 -0.03
N ARG A 22 -16.18 -13.55 0.75
CA ARG A 22 -16.20 -13.45 2.22
C ARG A 22 -14.88 -12.94 2.78
N THR A 23 -13.76 -13.53 2.36
CA THR A 23 -12.42 -13.09 2.78
C THR A 23 -12.05 -11.80 2.07
N GLY A 24 -12.43 -11.64 0.80
CA GLY A 24 -12.23 -10.43 0.02
C GLY A 24 -12.77 -9.19 0.73
N ARG A 25 -14.03 -9.23 1.18
CA ARG A 25 -14.65 -8.13 1.95
C ARG A 25 -13.85 -7.74 3.19
N ALA A 26 -13.46 -8.73 4.01
CA ALA A 26 -12.69 -8.45 5.22
C ALA A 26 -11.31 -7.82 4.93
N LEU A 27 -10.66 -8.26 3.85
CA LEU A 27 -9.39 -7.69 3.40
C LEU A 27 -9.55 -6.27 2.86
N THR A 28 -10.62 -6.00 2.12
CA THR A 28 -10.94 -4.65 1.61
C THR A 28 -11.30 -3.70 2.75
N GLU A 29 -12.09 -4.13 3.73
CA GLU A 29 -12.42 -3.33 4.92
C GLU A 29 -11.16 -3.00 5.74
N LEU A 30 -10.23 -3.95 5.87
CA LEU A 30 -8.93 -3.68 6.49
C LEU A 30 -8.13 -2.64 5.72
N ALA A 31 -8.02 -2.77 4.39
CA ALA A 31 -7.30 -1.80 3.56
C ALA A 31 -7.93 -0.39 3.66
N ASP A 32 -9.26 -0.31 3.64
CA ASP A 32 -9.98 0.95 3.77
C ASP A 32 -9.71 1.61 5.13
N ALA A 33 -9.82 0.86 6.23
CA ALA A 33 -9.53 1.34 7.57
C ALA A 33 -8.09 1.83 7.72
N LEU A 34 -7.12 1.15 7.09
CA LEU A 34 -5.71 1.50 7.19
C LEU A 34 -5.32 2.71 6.33
N LEU A 35 -5.90 2.87 5.15
CA LEU A 35 -5.42 3.81 4.13
C LEU A 35 -6.29 5.07 4.02
N ARG A 36 -7.52 5.03 4.53
CA ARG A 36 -8.45 6.18 4.46
C ARG A 36 -8.61 6.99 5.74
N ASP A 37 -8.04 6.54 6.85
CA ASP A 37 -7.98 7.32 8.08
C ASP A 37 -7.18 8.63 7.85
N GLU A 38 -7.52 9.66 8.61
CA GLU A 38 -6.92 11.01 8.53
C GLU A 38 -6.25 11.42 9.85
N GLN A 39 -6.24 10.55 10.87
CA GLN A 39 -5.53 10.76 12.13
C GLN A 39 -4.05 10.38 11.98
N GLY A 40 -3.16 11.27 12.45
CA GLY A 40 -1.71 11.08 12.36
C GLY A 40 -1.20 11.22 10.92
N LEU A 41 -1.01 10.08 10.26
CA LEU A 41 -0.58 9.99 8.86
C LEU A 41 -1.68 10.51 7.91
N SER A 42 -1.28 11.34 6.96
CA SER A 42 -2.13 11.68 5.82
C SER A 42 -2.37 10.46 4.92
N ARG A 43 -3.47 10.45 4.15
CA ARG A 43 -3.74 9.38 3.17
C ARG A 43 -2.57 9.19 2.20
N GLY A 44 -1.97 10.27 1.72
CA GLY A 44 -0.79 10.20 0.87
C GLY A 44 0.41 9.51 1.53
N GLU A 45 0.68 9.77 2.82
CA GLU A 45 1.74 9.08 3.57
C GLU A 45 1.43 7.59 3.77
N ARG A 46 0.16 7.24 4.05
CA ARG A 46 -0.29 5.85 4.20
C ARG A 46 -0.09 5.06 2.91
N GLU A 47 -0.50 5.64 1.78
CA GLU A 47 -0.29 5.06 0.45
C GLU A 47 1.20 4.97 0.08
N LEU A 48 2.01 5.97 0.46
CA LEU A 48 3.45 5.96 0.22
C LEU A 48 4.16 4.83 0.98
N ILE A 49 3.77 4.56 2.22
CA ILE A 49 4.27 3.42 3.00
C ILE A 49 3.92 2.10 2.29
N ALA A 50 2.66 1.95 1.86
CA ALA A 50 2.20 0.79 1.12
C ALA A 50 2.99 0.57 -0.18
N ALA A 51 3.22 1.63 -0.95
CA ALA A 51 3.98 1.62 -2.20
C ALA A 51 5.45 1.23 -1.97
N ALA A 52 6.12 1.86 -1.01
CA ALA A 52 7.54 1.60 -0.70
C ALA A 52 7.76 0.16 -0.21
N VAL A 53 6.90 -0.35 0.67
CA VAL A 53 6.95 -1.74 1.15
C VAL A 53 6.73 -2.72 0.00
N SER A 54 5.76 -2.43 -0.87
CA SER A 54 5.45 -3.27 -2.04
C SER A 54 6.58 -3.28 -3.06
N SER A 55 7.21 -2.13 -3.30
CA SER A 55 8.38 -2.00 -4.14
C SER A 55 9.56 -2.81 -3.59
N GLY A 56 9.85 -2.70 -2.28
CA GLY A 56 10.89 -3.48 -1.63
C GLY A 56 10.64 -5.00 -1.63
N ASN A 57 9.38 -5.43 -1.71
CA ASN A 57 9.00 -6.84 -1.87
C ASN A 57 9.00 -7.31 -3.33
N GLY A 58 9.14 -6.42 -4.31
CA GLY A 58 9.06 -6.74 -5.73
C GLY A 58 7.64 -7.00 -6.25
N CYS A 59 6.60 -6.62 -5.49
CA CYS A 59 5.22 -6.82 -5.91
C CYS A 59 4.77 -5.69 -6.85
N THR A 60 4.88 -5.92 -8.15
CA THR A 60 4.61 -4.90 -9.19
C THR A 60 3.22 -4.31 -9.10
N PHE A 61 2.17 -5.14 -8.91
CA PHE A 61 0.80 -4.65 -8.85
C PHE A 61 0.60 -3.64 -7.71
N CYS A 62 1.01 -4.03 -6.49
CA CYS A 62 0.82 -3.22 -5.30
C CYS A 62 1.73 -1.99 -5.32
N ALA A 63 2.96 -2.10 -5.82
CA ALA A 63 3.85 -0.95 -5.97
C ALA A 63 3.28 0.09 -6.94
N ALA A 64 2.80 -0.35 -8.12
CA ALA A 64 2.25 0.56 -9.13
C ALA A 64 0.93 1.21 -8.69
N SER A 65 -0.02 0.42 -8.17
CA SER A 65 -1.30 0.94 -7.69
C SER A 65 -1.13 1.94 -6.56
N HIS A 66 -0.53 1.54 -5.44
CA HIS A 66 -0.36 2.42 -4.29
C HIS A 66 0.60 3.59 -4.57
N GLY A 67 1.56 3.40 -5.49
CA GLY A 67 2.41 4.49 -5.99
C GLY A 67 1.58 5.58 -6.68
N ALA A 68 0.67 5.20 -7.58
CA ALA A 68 -0.25 6.14 -8.21
C ALA A 68 -1.16 6.81 -7.15
N PHE A 69 -1.65 6.06 -6.16
CA PHE A 69 -2.55 6.60 -5.14
C PHE A 69 -1.83 7.64 -4.26
N ALA A 70 -0.58 7.37 -3.91
CA ALA A 70 0.28 8.30 -3.17
C ALA A 70 0.59 9.55 -4.01
N ALA A 71 0.96 9.39 -5.28
CA ALA A 71 1.34 10.49 -6.16
C ALA A 71 0.22 11.53 -6.32
N HIS A 72 -1.04 11.11 -6.31
CA HIS A 72 -2.19 12.02 -6.36
C HIS A 72 -2.39 12.82 -5.06
N GLN A 73 -1.77 12.42 -3.96
CA GLN A 73 -2.06 12.92 -2.62
C GLN A 73 -0.84 13.54 -1.91
N ILE A 74 0.38 13.36 -2.43
CA ILE A 74 1.60 13.93 -1.83
C ILE A 74 2.21 15.04 -2.69
N PRO A 75 2.87 16.03 -2.07
CA PRO A 75 3.71 16.97 -2.80
C PRO A 75 4.82 16.25 -3.58
N GLY A 76 5.09 16.71 -4.81
CA GLY A 76 6.11 16.11 -5.69
C GLY A 76 5.61 14.94 -6.53
N GLY A 77 4.40 14.43 -6.29
CA GLY A 77 3.75 13.43 -7.14
C GLY A 77 4.60 12.20 -7.42
N ASN A 78 4.62 11.76 -8.68
CA ASN A 78 5.34 10.56 -9.12
C ASN A 78 6.84 10.62 -8.80
N GLU A 79 7.51 11.76 -8.96
CA GLU A 79 8.94 11.89 -8.68
C GLU A 79 9.27 11.60 -7.21
N ALA A 80 8.42 12.08 -6.29
CA ALA A 80 8.58 11.81 -4.87
C ALA A 80 8.34 10.34 -4.52
N VAL A 81 7.33 9.71 -5.14
CA VAL A 81 7.03 8.28 -4.97
C VAL A 81 8.16 7.41 -5.49
N GLU A 82 8.66 7.69 -6.69
CA GLU A 82 9.77 6.96 -7.31
C GLU A 82 11.03 7.05 -6.45
N ALA A 83 11.38 8.25 -5.98
CA ALA A 83 12.52 8.44 -5.08
C ALA A 83 12.35 7.66 -3.76
N ALA A 84 11.15 7.68 -3.18
CA ALA A 84 10.84 6.95 -1.96
C ALA A 84 10.93 5.43 -2.14
N CYS A 85 10.42 4.90 -3.25
CA CYS A 85 10.46 3.47 -3.55
C CYS A 85 11.88 2.99 -3.89
N ALA A 86 12.67 3.81 -4.58
CA ALA A 86 14.05 3.47 -4.95
C ALA A 86 15.00 3.49 -3.75
N ASN A 87 14.90 4.51 -2.90
CA ASN A 87 15.72 4.60 -1.69
C ASN A 87 15.04 5.45 -0.61
N PRO A 88 14.25 4.82 0.29
CA PRO A 88 13.56 5.54 1.36
C PRO A 88 14.49 6.39 2.23
N HIS A 89 15.72 5.92 2.47
CA HIS A 89 16.69 6.59 3.35
C HIS A 89 17.20 7.92 2.79
N GLN A 90 17.19 8.09 1.46
CA GLN A 90 17.76 9.25 0.76
C GLN A 90 16.71 10.10 0.05
N ALA A 91 15.45 9.66 0.02
CA ALA A 91 14.37 10.41 -0.59
C ALA A 91 14.23 11.80 0.03
N ALA A 92 14.05 12.82 -0.81
CA ALA A 92 13.86 14.20 -0.41
C ALA A 92 12.45 14.44 0.15
N LEU A 93 12.16 13.81 1.29
CA LEU A 93 10.88 13.82 1.99
C LEU A 93 11.00 14.54 3.34
N PRO A 94 9.88 14.98 3.94
CA PRO A 94 9.87 15.44 5.32
C PRO A 94 10.54 14.42 6.26
N ALA A 95 11.26 14.91 7.26
CA ALA A 95 12.04 14.06 8.16
C ALA A 95 11.20 12.96 8.82
N ARG A 96 9.99 13.30 9.27
CA ARG A 96 9.01 12.36 9.85
C ARG A 96 8.67 11.24 8.87
N THR A 97 8.20 11.59 7.67
CA THR A 97 7.80 10.63 6.63
C THR A 97 8.95 9.69 6.28
N ARG A 98 10.16 10.23 6.11
CA ARG A 98 11.36 9.41 5.84
C ARG A 98 11.71 8.47 6.98
N ALA A 99 11.61 8.91 8.23
CA ALA A 99 11.86 8.05 9.39
C ALA A 99 10.83 6.90 9.48
N LEU A 100 9.57 7.18 9.18
CA LEU A 100 8.50 6.17 9.13
C LEU A 100 8.69 5.19 7.97
N LEU A 101 9.13 5.64 6.79
CA LEU A 101 9.47 4.73 5.70
C LEU A 101 10.65 3.80 6.05
N ASN A 102 11.64 4.30 6.79
CA ASN A 102 12.73 3.46 7.28
C ASN A 102 12.24 2.42 8.29
N LEU A 103 11.29 2.79 9.16
CA LEU A 103 10.63 1.85 10.06
C LEU A 103 9.81 0.79 9.29
N ALA A 104 9.07 1.20 8.27
CA ALA A 104 8.31 0.30 7.40
C ALA A 104 9.22 -0.70 6.66
N GLU A 105 10.41 -0.24 6.21
CA GLU A 105 11.43 -1.09 5.59
C GLU A 105 11.97 -2.15 6.56
N ASP A 106 12.12 -1.82 7.84
CA ASP A 106 12.50 -2.81 8.86
C ASP A 106 11.38 -3.84 9.08
N VAL A 107 10.11 -3.39 9.19
CA VAL A 107 8.95 -4.30 9.27
C VAL A 107 8.88 -5.25 8.07
N ARG A 108 9.17 -4.73 6.87
CA ARG A 108 9.19 -5.49 5.62
C ARG A 108 10.20 -6.64 5.66
N LYS A 109 11.41 -6.38 6.16
CA LYS A 109 12.45 -7.41 6.39
C LYS A 109 12.01 -8.40 7.45
N GLY A 110 11.40 -7.92 8.52
CA GLY A 110 10.72 -8.71 9.53
C GLY A 110 10.46 -7.94 10.82
N GLY A 111 9.39 -8.27 11.55
CA GLY A 111 9.01 -7.54 12.77
C GLY A 111 10.05 -7.53 13.90
N ARG A 112 11.07 -8.40 13.86
CA ARG A 112 12.21 -8.39 14.80
C ARG A 112 13.32 -7.41 14.42
N GLU A 113 13.30 -6.91 13.18
CA GLU A 113 14.22 -5.87 12.71
C GLU A 113 13.79 -4.48 13.20
N VAL A 114 12.55 -4.35 13.72
CA VAL A 114 12.10 -3.13 14.38
C VAL A 114 12.79 -3.01 15.74
N THR A 115 13.75 -2.08 15.82
CA THR A 115 14.53 -1.84 17.03
C THR A 115 14.01 -0.64 17.83
N GLU A 116 14.33 -0.60 19.13
CA GLU A 116 14.07 0.57 19.97
C GLU A 116 14.72 1.84 19.40
N GLN A 117 15.93 1.71 18.84
CA GLN A 117 16.62 2.81 18.19
C GLN A 117 15.81 3.34 16.99
N ARG A 118 15.29 2.46 16.13
CA ARG A 118 14.48 2.89 14.98
C ARG A 118 13.22 3.65 15.42
N VAL A 119 12.56 3.17 16.47
CA VAL A 119 11.38 3.82 17.04
C VAL A 119 11.75 5.19 17.63
N ALA A 120 12.89 5.29 18.33
CA ALA A 120 13.38 6.56 18.87
C ALA A 120 13.69 7.57 17.76
N GLU A 121 14.35 7.15 16.68
CA GLU A 121 14.63 8.00 15.51
C GLU A 121 13.34 8.56 14.88
N ALA A 122 12.28 7.75 14.79
CA ALA A 122 10.98 8.21 14.31
C ALA A 122 10.37 9.28 15.23
N ARG A 123 10.46 9.09 16.55
CA ARG A 123 9.98 10.07 17.54
C ARG A 123 10.76 11.38 17.50
N GLU A 124 12.09 11.30 17.38
CA GLU A 124 12.95 12.48 17.22
C GLU A 124 12.61 13.27 15.94
N ALA A 125 12.19 12.56 14.89
CA ALA A 125 11.69 13.17 13.66
C ALA A 125 10.24 13.71 13.77
N GLY A 126 9.59 13.57 14.93
CA GLY A 126 8.27 14.11 15.23
C GLY A 126 7.11 13.14 15.04
N ALA A 127 7.36 11.83 14.92
CA ALA A 127 6.30 10.82 14.89
C ALA A 127 5.73 10.56 16.29
N ASP A 128 4.41 10.44 16.38
CA ASP A 128 3.73 10.01 17.61
C ASP A 128 3.44 8.49 17.63
N ASP A 129 2.77 8.02 18.68
CA ASP A 129 2.44 6.59 18.83
C ASP A 129 1.48 6.09 17.73
N VAL A 130 0.59 6.94 17.24
CA VAL A 130 -0.37 6.60 16.20
C VAL A 130 0.36 6.47 14.87
N ASP A 131 1.24 7.42 14.54
CA ASP A 131 2.10 7.38 13.36
C ASP A 131 2.92 6.08 13.31
N ILE A 132 3.55 5.70 14.43
CA ILE A 132 4.38 4.50 14.54
C ILE A 132 3.53 3.23 14.43
N HIS A 133 2.41 3.16 15.16
CA HIS A 133 1.49 2.02 15.12
C HIS A 133 0.99 1.78 13.70
N ASP A 134 0.46 2.81 13.06
CA ASP A 134 -0.13 2.69 11.73
C ASP A 134 0.93 2.38 10.68
N THR A 135 2.13 2.96 10.78
CA THR A 135 3.25 2.60 9.90
C THR A 135 3.57 1.11 9.99
N VAL A 136 3.67 0.55 11.20
CA VAL A 136 3.97 -0.87 11.39
C VAL A 136 2.83 -1.74 10.86
N LEU A 137 1.58 -1.38 11.14
CA LEU A 137 0.43 -2.17 10.74
C LEU A 137 0.20 -2.13 9.22
N ILE A 138 0.35 -0.97 8.59
CA ILE A 138 0.31 -0.81 7.12
C ILE A 138 1.42 -1.67 6.50
N ALA A 139 2.67 -1.53 6.93
CA ALA A 139 3.77 -2.30 6.37
C ALA A 139 3.56 -3.82 6.50
N ALA A 140 3.09 -4.29 7.66
CA ALA A 140 2.80 -5.70 7.88
C ALA A 140 1.63 -6.20 6.98
N ALA A 141 0.56 -5.42 6.86
CA ALA A 141 -0.58 -5.74 6.00
C ALA A 141 -0.16 -5.80 4.53
N PHE A 142 0.67 -4.87 4.07
CA PHE A 142 1.17 -4.86 2.69
C PHE A 142 2.12 -6.02 2.40
N CYS A 143 2.95 -6.44 3.35
CA CYS A 143 3.67 -7.70 3.21
C CYS A 143 2.74 -8.92 3.06
N MET A 144 1.59 -8.94 3.72
CA MET A 144 0.58 -9.99 3.52
C MET A 144 -0.08 -9.87 2.13
N PHE A 145 -0.53 -8.68 1.73
CA PHE A 145 -1.17 -8.46 0.43
C PHE A 145 -0.25 -8.77 -0.75
N ASN A 146 1.01 -8.34 -0.68
CA ASN A 146 2.02 -8.64 -1.70
C ASN A 146 2.20 -10.14 -1.87
N ARG A 147 2.38 -10.87 -0.76
CA ARG A 147 2.51 -12.34 -0.79
C ARG A 147 1.26 -13.03 -1.30
N TYR A 148 0.08 -12.44 -1.11
CA TYR A 148 -1.16 -12.98 -1.65
C TYR A 148 -1.24 -12.83 -3.18
N VAL A 149 -0.89 -11.64 -3.69
CA VAL A 149 -0.84 -11.34 -5.13
C VAL A 149 0.23 -12.19 -5.83
N ASP A 150 1.47 -12.12 -5.35
CA ASP A 150 2.61 -12.78 -5.98
C ASP A 150 2.56 -14.30 -5.78
N GLY A 151 2.11 -14.76 -4.61
CA GLY A 151 2.02 -16.18 -4.28
C GLY A 151 1.01 -16.96 -5.13
N LEU A 152 0.05 -16.27 -5.77
CA LEU A 152 -0.85 -16.85 -6.75
C LEU A 152 -0.51 -16.47 -8.20
N ASN A 153 0.56 -15.70 -8.40
CA ASN A 153 0.97 -15.15 -9.70
C ASN A 153 -0.18 -14.43 -10.42
N ALA A 154 -0.90 -13.57 -9.69
CA ALA A 154 -2.08 -12.89 -10.21
C ALA A 154 -1.77 -12.13 -11.51
N ASN A 155 -2.75 -12.08 -12.41
CA ASN A 155 -2.59 -11.37 -13.68
C ASN A 155 -2.35 -9.89 -13.43
N LEU A 156 -1.35 -9.31 -14.09
CA LEU A 156 -1.07 -7.89 -14.00
C LEU A 156 -1.67 -7.16 -15.21
N PRO A 157 -2.19 -5.94 -15.04
CA PRO A 157 -2.50 -5.07 -16.16
C PRO A 157 -1.21 -4.66 -16.87
N ASP A 158 -1.23 -4.70 -18.20
CA ASP A 158 -0.11 -4.24 -19.04
C ASP A 158 -0.12 -2.71 -19.27
N ASP A 159 -1.28 -2.06 -19.06
CA ASP A 159 -1.50 -0.64 -19.34
C ASP A 159 -1.39 0.18 -18.05
N GLU A 160 -0.44 1.12 -18.01
CA GLU A 160 -0.24 2.01 -16.87
C GLU A 160 -1.48 2.86 -16.55
N ARG A 161 -2.30 3.19 -17.56
CA ARG A 161 -3.54 3.97 -17.39
C ARG A 161 -4.54 3.28 -16.46
N PHE A 162 -4.49 1.96 -16.37
CA PHE A 162 -5.32 1.21 -15.42
C PHE A 162 -5.08 1.68 -13.98
N TYR A 163 -3.81 1.88 -13.60
CA TYR A 163 -3.46 2.27 -12.24
C TYR A 163 -3.88 3.71 -11.94
N GLU A 164 -3.80 4.62 -12.91
CA GLU A 164 -4.27 6.01 -12.77
C GLU A 164 -5.80 6.07 -12.61
N GLU A 165 -6.54 5.30 -13.41
CA GLU A 165 -8.00 5.24 -13.30
C GLU A 165 -8.44 4.64 -11.97
N LEU A 166 -7.78 3.57 -11.54
CA LEU A 166 -7.99 2.97 -10.22
C LEU A 166 -7.63 3.97 -9.11
N ALA A 167 -6.56 4.74 -9.27
CA ALA A 167 -6.14 5.76 -8.30
C ALA A 167 -7.20 6.80 -8.06
N ARG A 168 -7.78 7.33 -9.15
CA ARG A 168 -8.88 8.28 -9.08
C ARG A 168 -10.08 7.67 -8.36
N ALA A 169 -10.51 6.47 -8.77
CA ALA A 169 -11.67 5.80 -8.17
C ALA A 169 -11.48 5.54 -6.68
N ILE A 170 -10.31 5.02 -6.27
CA ILE A 170 -10.00 4.72 -4.88
C ILE A 170 -9.86 6.00 -4.07
N THR A 171 -9.22 7.05 -4.59
CA THR A 171 -9.05 8.32 -3.87
C THR A 171 -10.42 8.97 -3.61
N GLU A 172 -11.32 8.96 -4.61
CA GLU A 172 -12.66 9.58 -4.52
C GLU A 172 -13.65 8.76 -3.69
N HIS A 173 -13.69 7.43 -3.86
CA HIS A 173 -14.78 6.59 -3.33
C HIS A 173 -14.35 5.55 -2.29
N GLY A 174 -13.05 5.34 -2.13
CA GLY A 174 -12.47 4.37 -1.21
C GLY A 174 -12.47 2.94 -1.69
N TYR A 175 -11.89 2.06 -0.88
CA TYR A 175 -11.57 0.70 -1.28
C TYR A 175 -12.82 -0.18 -1.35
N THR A 176 -13.78 0.04 -0.47
CA THR A 176 -15.03 -0.74 -0.43
C THR A 176 -15.91 -0.49 -1.66
N ALA A 177 -15.95 0.75 -2.17
CA ALA A 177 -16.72 1.09 -3.37
C ALA A 177 -16.14 0.45 -4.64
N ALA A 178 -14.81 0.37 -4.76
CA ALA A 178 -14.15 -0.21 -5.94
C ALA A 178 -14.32 -1.73 -6.08
N VAL A 179 -14.64 -2.42 -4.98
CA VAL A 179 -14.87 -3.89 -4.96
C VAL A 179 -16.36 -4.25 -5.06
N SER A 180 -17.24 -3.25 -4.97
CA SER A 180 -18.70 -3.42 -5.05
C SER A 180 -19.18 -3.60 -6.49
N ASN A 181 -18.80 -4.71 -7.14
CA ASN A 181 -19.52 -5.22 -8.31
C ASN A 181 -20.77 -5.99 -7.85
N GLU A 182 -21.75 -5.30 -7.28
CA GLU A 182 -23.14 -5.76 -7.42
C GLU A 182 -23.70 -5.09 -8.69
N PRO A 183 -24.30 -5.85 -9.63
CA PRO A 183 -25.02 -5.20 -10.72
C PRO A 183 -26.17 -4.37 -10.12
N PRO A 184 -26.54 -3.23 -10.70
CA PRO A 184 -27.72 -2.51 -10.26
C PRO A 184 -28.92 -3.46 -10.36
N GLY A 185 -29.60 -3.64 -9.23
CA GLY A 185 -30.83 -4.43 -9.13
C GLY A 185 -31.98 -3.83 -9.93
#